data_AF-A0A923J786-F1
#
_entry.id   AF-A0A923J786-F1
#
_cell.length_a   1.000
_cell.length_b   1.000
_cell.length_c   1.000
_cell.angle_alpha   90.00
_cell.angle_beta   90.00
_cell.angle_gamma   90.00
#
_symmetry.space_group_name_H-M   'P 1'
#
loop_
_entity.id
_entity.type
_entity.pdbx_description
1 polymer ?
#
loop_
_entity_poly.entity_id
_entity_poly.type
_entity_poly.pdbx_seq_one_letter_code
_entity_poly.pdbx_strand_id
1 'polypeptide(L)'
;MSNDPGEQGTPRYYRPGPSSGTYPQYPQNPYPHGWTPGAPPPPFPAPPAGQTRWNAAGDAPAGTGRPQGRVARPPQVVTALVLLLAAALPFVLMGVAAMLTPVDESVLNQAGIPRAELDAMMAQAHVTFAQLTQMVRVMGGIFLVLALAYGALAVVAFLGRGGARLALAVLTGVYGLPLLLMTAPTLPWFAVLVVAVAAGGVVLLYGRPASEWYAARKAGAGQRPG
;
A
#
# COMPACT_ATOMS: atom_id res chain seq x y z
N MET A 1 62.55 4.06 -32.68
CA MET A 1 61.31 4.58 -32.06
C MET A 1 60.20 4.47 -33.09
N SER A 2 59.31 3.51 -32.95
CA SER A 2 58.14 3.31 -33.81
C SER A 2 56.91 3.50 -32.96
N ASN A 3 56.17 4.58 -33.18
CA ASN A 3 54.85 4.81 -32.57
C ASN A 3 53.82 4.38 -33.60
N ASP A 4 53.26 3.19 -33.41
CA ASP A 4 52.19 2.64 -34.24
C ASP A 4 50.83 3.05 -33.61
N PRO A 5 50.07 3.99 -34.20
CA PRO A 5 48.79 4.43 -33.68
C PRO A 5 47.70 3.52 -34.27
N GLY A 6 47.60 2.30 -33.76
CA GLY A 6 46.88 1.24 -34.46
C GLY A 6 46.06 0.27 -33.63
N GLU A 7 45.67 0.55 -32.39
CA GLU A 7 44.75 -0.35 -31.66
C GLU A 7 43.69 0.40 -30.83
N GLN A 8 42.73 1.04 -31.51
CA GLN A 8 41.42 1.32 -30.92
C GLN A 8 40.57 0.06 -31.04
N GLY A 9 40.52 -0.72 -29.95
CA GLY A 9 39.70 -1.93 -29.83
C GLY A 9 38.23 -1.66 -30.20
N THR A 10 37.63 -2.62 -30.90
CA THR A 10 36.26 -2.52 -31.40
C THR A 10 35.24 -2.38 -30.25
N PRO A 11 34.18 -1.55 -30.41
CA PRO A 11 33.17 -1.40 -29.37
C PRO A 11 32.45 -2.73 -29.15
N ARG A 12 32.57 -3.29 -27.93
CA ARG A 12 31.81 -4.48 -27.53
C ARG A 12 30.35 -4.08 -27.34
N TYR A 13 29.53 -4.39 -28.33
CA TYR A 13 28.08 -4.31 -28.21
C TYR A 13 27.60 -5.35 -27.20
N TYR A 14 26.94 -4.87 -26.14
CA TYR A 14 26.25 -5.69 -25.14
C TYR A 14 25.22 -6.58 -25.84
N ARG A 15 25.35 -7.90 -25.67
CA ARG A 15 24.40 -8.90 -26.19
C ARG A 15 23.33 -9.14 -25.12
N PRO A 16 22.08 -8.69 -25.30
CA PRO A 16 21.02 -8.97 -24.35
C PRO A 16 20.74 -10.48 -24.36
N GLY A 17 20.76 -11.11 -23.19
CA GLY A 17 20.37 -12.51 -23.01
C GLY A 17 18.88 -12.73 -23.30
N PRO A 18 18.42 -14.00 -23.39
CA PRO A 18 17.05 -14.33 -23.76
C PRO A 18 16.06 -13.83 -22.70
N SER A 19 15.37 -12.74 -23.02
CA SER A 19 14.31 -12.17 -22.20
C SER A 19 13.00 -12.92 -22.44
N SER A 20 12.52 -13.64 -21.44
CA SER A 20 11.21 -14.32 -21.40
C SER A 20 10.04 -13.37 -21.10
N GLY A 21 10.19 -12.07 -21.39
CA GLY A 21 9.17 -11.06 -21.14
C GLY A 21 8.47 -10.65 -22.44
N THR A 22 7.15 -10.75 -22.47
CA THR A 22 6.27 -10.19 -23.49
C THR A 22 6.52 -8.68 -23.59
N TYR A 23 7.38 -8.26 -24.52
CA TYR A 23 7.56 -6.84 -24.80
C TYR A 23 6.27 -6.30 -25.42
N PRO A 24 5.79 -5.11 -24.99
CA PRO A 24 4.80 -4.39 -25.77
C PRO A 24 5.38 -4.15 -27.16
N GLN A 25 4.71 -4.68 -28.19
CA GLN A 25 5.03 -4.40 -29.58
C GLN A 25 4.99 -2.88 -29.76
N TYR A 26 6.16 -2.27 -29.94
CA TYR A 26 6.23 -0.89 -30.39
C TYR A 26 5.56 -0.81 -31.77
N PRO A 27 4.85 0.29 -32.07
CA PRO A 27 4.31 0.54 -33.39
C PRO A 27 5.44 0.40 -34.42
N GLN A 28 5.21 -0.48 -35.39
CA GLN A 28 6.06 -0.65 -36.56
C GLN A 28 6.36 0.73 -37.16
N ASN A 29 7.65 0.95 -37.39
CA ASN A 29 8.24 2.17 -37.94
C ASN A 29 7.30 2.88 -38.94
N PRO A 30 6.77 4.08 -38.63
CA PRO A 30 5.74 4.72 -39.47
C PRO A 30 6.31 5.36 -40.74
N TYR A 31 7.62 5.21 -40.99
CA TYR A 31 8.25 5.79 -42.18
C TYR A 31 7.93 4.93 -43.41
N PRO A 32 7.15 5.46 -44.38
CA PRO A 32 6.99 4.81 -45.67
C PRO A 32 8.35 4.77 -46.36
N HIS A 33 8.62 3.69 -47.10
CA HIS A 33 9.79 3.58 -47.97
C HIS A 33 9.87 4.77 -48.94
N GLY A 34 10.72 5.75 -48.65
CA GLY A 34 10.88 6.95 -49.50
C GLY A 34 11.58 8.15 -48.87
N TRP A 35 12.36 7.97 -47.81
CA TRP A 35 13.01 9.10 -47.14
C TRP A 35 14.10 9.72 -48.03
N THR A 36 13.82 10.92 -48.54
CA THR A 36 14.76 11.72 -49.33
C THR A 36 15.54 12.64 -48.39
N PRO A 37 16.89 12.57 -48.37
CA PRO A 37 17.70 13.47 -47.54
C PRO A 37 17.47 14.94 -47.95
N GLY A 38 16.94 15.76 -47.03
CA GLY A 38 16.77 17.21 -47.22
C GLY A 38 15.34 17.74 -47.17
N ALA A 39 14.32 16.88 -47.10
CA ALA A 39 12.94 17.33 -46.91
C ALA A 39 12.62 17.58 -45.43
N PRO A 40 11.95 18.69 -45.06
CA PRO A 40 11.48 18.89 -43.69
C PRO A 40 10.49 17.79 -43.31
N PRO A 41 10.62 17.18 -42.12
CA PRO A 41 9.74 16.09 -41.71
C PRO A 41 8.28 16.57 -41.67
N PRO A 42 7.32 15.75 -42.13
CA PRO A 42 5.90 16.10 -42.03
C PRO A 42 5.51 16.27 -40.55
N PRO A 43 4.56 17.17 -40.25
CA PRO A 43 4.08 17.39 -38.89
C PRO A 43 3.52 16.08 -38.34
N PHE A 44 4.03 15.66 -37.18
CA PHE A 44 3.56 14.46 -36.50
C PHE A 44 2.05 14.54 -36.25
N PRO A 45 1.29 13.47 -36.55
CA PRO A 45 -0.14 13.45 -36.25
C PRO A 45 -0.35 13.65 -34.75
N ALA A 46 -1.24 14.59 -34.41
CA ALA A 46 -1.60 14.85 -33.03
C ALA A 46 -2.18 13.57 -32.40
N PRO A 47 -1.73 13.19 -31.19
CA PRO A 47 -2.26 12.01 -30.53
C PRO A 47 -3.77 12.20 -30.28
N PRO A 48 -4.58 11.14 -30.43
CA PRO A 48 -6.03 11.21 -30.26
C PRO A 48 -6.38 11.69 -28.83
N ALA A 49 -7.30 12.65 -28.76
CA ALA A 49 -7.82 13.20 -27.51
C ALA A 49 -8.47 12.06 -26.69
N GLY A 50 -7.79 11.61 -25.64
CA GLY A 50 -8.23 10.50 -24.80
C GLY A 50 -7.12 9.54 -24.37
N GLN A 51 -5.95 9.59 -25.00
CA GLN A 51 -4.79 8.87 -24.51
C GLN A 51 -4.11 9.66 -23.40
N THR A 52 -4.28 9.20 -22.15
CA THR A 52 -3.46 9.59 -21.01
C THR A 52 -2.00 9.50 -21.43
N ARG A 53 -1.30 10.65 -21.49
CA ARG A 53 0.09 10.78 -21.95
C ARG A 53 0.99 10.04 -20.97
N TRP A 54 1.16 8.75 -21.20
CA TRP A 54 1.68 7.78 -20.24
C TRP A 54 3.23 7.73 -20.24
N ASN A 55 3.92 8.67 -20.87
CA ASN A 55 5.38 8.69 -20.92
C ASN A 55 5.95 10.12 -20.92
N ALA A 56 5.59 10.95 -19.93
CA ALA A 56 6.36 12.17 -19.67
C ALA A 56 7.70 11.90 -18.94
N ALA A 57 8.14 10.63 -18.87
CA ALA A 57 9.45 10.23 -18.35
C ALA A 57 10.45 9.86 -19.47
N GLY A 58 10.03 9.74 -20.73
CA GLY A 58 10.87 9.30 -21.84
C GLY A 58 11.24 10.35 -22.89
N ASP A 59 10.51 11.47 -22.97
CA ASP A 59 10.67 12.46 -24.06
C ASP A 59 11.70 13.57 -23.76
N ALA A 60 12.42 13.50 -22.65
CA ALA A 60 13.51 14.43 -22.38
C ALA A 60 14.81 13.87 -22.97
N PRO A 61 15.45 14.55 -23.94
CA PRO A 61 16.75 14.11 -24.46
C PRO A 61 17.73 13.94 -23.30
N ALA A 62 18.37 12.77 -23.26
CA ALA A 62 19.40 12.41 -22.29
C ALA A 62 20.47 13.51 -22.26
N GLY A 63 20.41 14.40 -21.26
CA GLY A 63 21.36 15.51 -21.14
C GLY A 63 20.74 16.84 -20.70
N THR A 64 19.42 17.04 -20.81
CA THR A 64 18.77 18.24 -20.26
C THR A 64 18.02 17.90 -18.98
N GLY A 65 18.74 17.93 -17.86
CA GLY A 65 18.25 17.63 -16.51
C GLY A 65 17.17 18.60 -16.04
N ARG A 66 15.97 18.53 -16.62
CA ARG A 66 14.80 19.12 -15.99
C ARG A 66 14.54 18.32 -14.72
N PRO A 67 14.41 18.98 -13.55
CA PRO A 67 14.06 18.28 -12.32
C PRO A 67 12.77 17.53 -12.61
N GLN A 68 12.80 16.20 -12.49
CA GLN A 68 11.61 15.37 -12.62
C GLN A 68 10.56 15.96 -11.69
N GLY A 69 9.53 16.57 -12.29
CA GLY A 69 8.47 17.25 -11.55
C GLY A 69 7.86 16.30 -10.53
N ARG A 70 7.41 16.84 -9.39
CA ARG A 70 6.79 16.04 -8.33
C ARG A 70 5.62 15.26 -8.92
N VAL A 71 5.78 13.94 -9.08
CA VAL A 71 4.74 13.08 -9.65
C VAL A 71 3.46 13.23 -8.82
N ALA A 72 2.38 13.63 -9.48
CA ALA A 72 1.08 13.81 -8.83
C ALA A 72 0.65 12.50 -8.14
N ARG A 73 0.06 12.61 -6.95
CA ARG A 73 -0.40 11.45 -6.21
C ARG A 73 -1.68 10.90 -6.86
N PRO A 74 -1.76 9.62 -7.21
CA PRO A 74 -2.96 9.04 -7.80
C PRO A 74 -4.11 9.02 -6.76
N PRO A 75 -5.36 9.27 -7.18
CA PRO A 75 -6.52 9.27 -6.28
C PRO A 75 -6.70 7.91 -5.59
N GLN A 76 -6.32 6.82 -6.26
CA GLN A 76 -6.33 5.46 -5.71
C GLN A 76 -5.55 5.33 -4.38
N VAL A 77 -4.44 6.04 -4.22
CA VAL A 77 -3.65 6.03 -2.97
C VAL A 77 -4.37 6.78 -1.85
N VAL A 78 -5.16 7.80 -2.19
CA VAL A 78 -6.02 8.51 -1.23
C VAL A 78 -7.19 7.63 -0.81
N THR A 79 -7.87 7.00 -1.77
CA THR A 79 -8.96 6.05 -1.48
C THR A 79 -8.48 4.90 -0.59
N ALA A 80 -7.31 4.33 -0.90
CA ALA A 80 -6.69 3.30 -0.07
C ALA A 80 -6.46 3.77 1.37
N LEU A 81 -5.90 4.98 1.57
CA LEU A 81 -5.72 5.55 2.90
C LEU A 81 -7.05 5.65 3.65
N VAL A 82 -8.08 6.18 3.01
CA VAL A 82 -9.41 6.35 3.63
C VAL A 82 -9.98 5.01 4.07
N LEU A 83 -9.93 3.98 3.22
CA LEU A 83 -10.42 2.65 3.55
C LEU A 83 -9.63 2.03 4.73
N LEU A 84 -8.30 2.15 4.72
CA LEU A 84 -7.47 1.62 5.80
C LEU A 84 -7.74 2.30 7.14
N LEU A 85 -7.93 3.62 7.15
CA LEU A 85 -8.31 4.37 8.36
C LEU A 85 -9.74 4.03 8.81
N ALA A 86 -10.68 3.90 7.87
CA ALA A 86 -12.04 3.49 8.16
C ALA A 86 -12.09 2.08 8.77
N ALA A 87 -11.26 1.15 8.30
CA ALA A 87 -11.16 -0.19 8.89
C ALA A 87 -10.54 -0.17 10.30
N ALA A 88 -9.62 0.75 10.60
CA ALA A 88 -9.00 0.87 11.92
C ALA A 88 -9.93 1.55 12.95
N LEU A 89 -10.81 2.44 12.51
CA LEU A 89 -11.63 3.30 13.37
C LEU A 89 -12.45 2.54 14.42
N PRO A 90 -13.17 1.44 14.09
CA PRO A 90 -13.95 0.73 15.10
C PRO A 90 -13.10 0.15 16.22
N PHE A 91 -11.86 -0.29 15.91
CA PHE A 91 -10.95 -0.82 16.93
C PHE A 91 -10.36 0.27 17.81
N VAL A 92 -10.11 1.46 17.27
CA VAL A 92 -9.72 2.61 18.08
C VAL A 92 -10.86 2.94 19.05
N LEU A 93 -12.09 3.05 18.55
CA LEU A 93 -13.26 3.35 19.38
C LEU A 93 -13.49 2.28 20.45
N MET A 94 -13.43 0.99 20.08
CA MET A 94 -13.60 -0.13 21.00
C MET A 94 -12.48 -0.18 22.05
N GLY A 95 -11.22 0.04 21.65
CA GLY A 95 -10.08 0.06 22.56
C GLY A 95 -10.13 1.22 23.55
N VAL A 96 -10.52 2.41 23.09
CA VAL A 96 -10.77 3.58 23.96
C VAL A 96 -11.94 3.30 24.90
N ALA A 97 -13.06 2.76 24.39
CA ALA A 97 -14.21 2.42 25.21
C ALA A 97 -13.86 1.38 26.28
N ALA A 98 -13.11 0.33 25.94
CA ALA A 98 -12.65 -0.68 26.88
C ALA A 98 -11.74 -0.13 27.99
N MET A 99 -11.00 0.95 27.72
CA MET A 99 -10.17 1.63 28.72
C MET A 99 -10.94 2.55 29.64
N LEU A 100 -11.91 3.28 29.09
CA LEU A 100 -12.61 4.35 29.80
C LEU A 100 -13.89 3.88 30.49
N THR A 101 -14.50 2.81 30.01
CA THR A 101 -15.79 2.33 30.55
C THR A 101 -15.54 1.48 31.80
N PRO A 102 -16.11 1.84 32.96
CA PRO A 102 -16.10 0.94 34.11
C PRO A 102 -16.94 -0.29 33.79
N VAL A 103 -16.40 -1.48 34.10
CA VAL A 103 -17.11 -2.75 33.92
C VAL A 103 -17.99 -2.94 35.15
N ASP A 104 -19.20 -2.40 35.07
CA ASP A 104 -20.19 -2.49 36.15
C ASP A 104 -21.30 -3.50 35.81
N GLU A 105 -22.10 -3.86 36.81
CA GLU A 105 -23.21 -4.82 36.66
C GLU A 105 -24.20 -4.43 35.56
N SER A 106 -24.38 -3.13 35.31
CA SER A 106 -25.25 -2.62 34.24
C SER A 106 -24.78 -3.02 32.84
N VAL A 107 -23.46 -3.06 32.61
CA VAL A 107 -22.86 -3.43 31.32
C VAL A 107 -23.02 -4.92 31.07
N LEU A 108 -22.83 -5.74 32.12
CA LEU A 108 -23.01 -7.20 32.04
C LEU A 108 -24.47 -7.58 31.78
N ASN A 109 -25.40 -6.89 32.44
CA ASN A 109 -26.83 -7.06 32.23
C ASN A 109 -27.26 -6.65 30.81
N GLN A 110 -26.69 -5.57 30.26
CA GLN A 110 -26.93 -5.16 28.87
C GLN A 110 -26.34 -6.15 27.86
N ALA A 111 -25.21 -6.78 28.18
CA ALA A 111 -24.61 -7.83 27.37
C ALA A 111 -25.38 -9.17 27.45
N GLY A 112 -26.40 -9.27 28.32
CA GLY A 112 -27.20 -10.47 28.50
C GLY A 112 -26.45 -11.61 29.18
N ILE A 113 -25.35 -11.32 29.88
CA ILE A 113 -24.53 -12.34 30.56
C ILE A 113 -25.14 -12.62 31.94
N PRO A 114 -25.64 -13.84 32.21
CA PRO A 114 -26.20 -14.16 33.51
C PRO A 114 -25.11 -14.14 34.58
N ARG A 115 -25.32 -13.34 35.64
CA ARG A 115 -24.34 -13.17 36.72
C ARG A 115 -23.92 -14.50 37.36
N ALA A 116 -24.88 -15.41 37.56
CA ALA A 116 -24.62 -16.73 38.13
C ALA A 116 -23.67 -17.58 37.26
N GLU A 117 -23.77 -17.47 35.94
CA GLU A 117 -22.87 -18.18 35.02
C GLU A 117 -21.49 -17.55 35.01
N LEU A 118 -21.41 -16.21 35.00
CA LEU A 118 -20.14 -15.49 35.07
C LEU A 118 -19.40 -15.80 36.39
N ASP A 119 -20.11 -15.80 37.51
CA ASP A 119 -19.55 -16.11 38.83
C ASP A 119 -19.05 -17.57 38.89
N ALA A 120 -19.79 -18.51 38.30
CA ALA A 120 -19.34 -19.91 38.17
C ALA A 120 -18.09 -20.05 37.30
N MET A 121 -18.03 -19.34 36.16
CA MET A 121 -16.84 -19.31 35.29
C MET A 121 -15.63 -18.67 35.97
N MET A 122 -15.83 -17.56 36.69
CA MET A 122 -14.79 -16.89 37.46
C MET A 122 -14.27 -17.78 38.60
N ALA A 123 -15.18 -18.45 39.32
CA ALA A 123 -14.82 -19.40 40.37
C ALA A 123 -14.01 -20.59 39.79
N GLN A 124 -14.43 -21.13 38.65
CA GLN A 124 -13.70 -22.21 37.97
C GLN A 124 -12.32 -21.77 37.49
N ALA A 125 -12.21 -20.57 36.91
CA ALA A 125 -10.96 -19.99 36.45
C ALA A 125 -10.07 -19.46 37.58
N HIS A 126 -10.56 -19.42 38.82
CA HIS A 126 -9.92 -18.78 39.97
C HIS A 126 -9.57 -17.31 39.70
N VAL A 127 -10.41 -16.61 38.93
CA VAL A 127 -10.24 -15.21 38.52
C VAL A 127 -11.20 -14.34 39.30
N THR A 128 -10.69 -13.27 39.91
CA THR A 128 -11.52 -12.25 40.56
C THR A 128 -12.10 -11.26 39.55
N PHE A 129 -13.20 -10.60 39.90
CA PHE A 129 -13.81 -9.57 39.03
C PHE A 129 -12.85 -8.41 38.69
N ALA A 130 -11.99 -8.03 39.63
CA ALA A 130 -10.96 -7.03 39.41
C ALA A 130 -9.94 -7.49 38.34
N GLN A 131 -9.52 -8.75 38.39
CA GLN A 131 -8.64 -9.35 37.38
C GLN A 131 -9.33 -9.43 36.02
N LEU A 132 -10.61 -9.83 35.96
CA LEU A 132 -11.38 -9.83 34.70
C LEU A 132 -11.42 -8.45 34.06
N THR A 133 -11.74 -7.42 34.85
CA THR A 133 -11.76 -6.01 34.39
C THR A 133 -10.38 -5.58 33.90
N GLN A 134 -9.32 -5.96 34.61
CA GLN A 134 -7.95 -5.67 34.20
C GLN A 134 -7.59 -6.39 32.89
N MET A 135 -8.01 -7.65 32.70
CA MET A 135 -7.79 -8.39 31.46
C MET A 135 -8.52 -7.73 30.27
N VAL A 136 -9.77 -7.32 30.46
CA VAL A 136 -10.54 -6.59 29.43
C VAL A 136 -9.84 -5.29 29.05
N ARG A 137 -9.36 -4.52 30.03
CA ARG A 137 -8.57 -3.30 29.78
C ARG A 137 -7.29 -3.61 29.03
N VAL A 138 -6.47 -4.55 29.50
CA VAL A 138 -5.22 -4.92 28.84
C VAL A 138 -5.47 -5.33 27.38
N MET A 139 -6.49 -6.17 27.14
CA MET A 139 -6.87 -6.60 25.80
C MET A 139 -7.34 -5.42 24.94
N GLY A 140 -8.20 -4.54 25.48
CA GLY A 140 -8.62 -3.30 24.82
C GLY A 140 -7.44 -2.38 24.48
N GLY A 141 -6.43 -2.31 25.35
CA GLY A 141 -5.21 -1.53 25.17
C GLY A 141 -4.34 -2.09 24.06
N ILE A 142 -4.19 -3.41 24.00
CA ILE A 142 -3.49 -4.09 22.91
C ILE A 142 -4.20 -3.78 21.57
N PHE A 143 -5.53 -3.91 21.50
CA PHE A 143 -6.28 -3.56 20.30
C PHE A 143 -6.13 -2.09 19.91
N LEU A 144 -6.14 -1.18 20.87
CA LEU A 144 -5.94 0.25 20.63
C LEU A 144 -4.54 0.51 20.04
N VAL A 145 -3.49 -0.02 20.65
CA VAL A 145 -2.11 0.16 20.17
C VAL A 145 -1.96 -0.40 18.75
N LEU A 146 -2.54 -1.57 18.48
CA LEU A 146 -2.50 -2.18 17.16
C LEU A 146 -3.26 -1.38 16.12
N ALA A 147 -4.44 -0.86 16.46
CA ALA A 147 -5.22 -0.01 15.57
C ALA A 147 -4.48 1.30 15.24
N LEU A 148 -3.82 1.91 16.24
CA LEU A 148 -2.98 3.09 16.04
C LEU A 148 -1.74 2.78 15.19
N ALA A 149 -1.06 1.65 15.43
CA ALA A 149 0.06 1.20 14.63
C ALA A 149 -0.37 0.94 13.16
N TYR A 150 -1.53 0.33 12.96
CA TYR A 150 -2.13 0.12 11.64
C TYR A 150 -2.41 1.45 10.94
N GLY A 151 -3.05 2.41 11.62
CA GLY A 151 -3.30 3.74 11.09
C GLY A 151 -2.02 4.50 10.77
N ALA A 152 -1.01 4.44 11.64
CA ALA A 152 0.31 5.05 11.41
C ALA A 152 0.99 4.43 10.18
N LEU A 153 0.97 3.11 10.03
CA LEU A 153 1.50 2.44 8.85
C LEU A 153 0.73 2.83 7.58
N ALA A 154 -0.59 3.01 7.64
CA ALA A 154 -1.40 3.49 6.52
C ALA A 154 -0.95 4.90 6.08
N VAL A 155 -0.72 5.81 7.03
CA VAL A 155 -0.17 7.14 6.75
C VAL A 155 1.26 7.04 6.18
N VAL A 156 2.13 6.19 6.74
CA VAL A 156 3.50 6.02 6.23
C VAL A 156 3.51 5.41 4.82
N ALA A 157 2.61 4.48 4.52
CA ALA A 157 2.40 3.96 3.18
C ALA A 157 1.93 5.08 2.26
N PHE A 158 0.95 5.89 2.67
CA PHE A 158 0.50 7.07 1.92
C PHE A 158 1.61 8.11 1.67
N LEU A 159 2.59 8.19 2.58
CA LEU A 159 3.80 9.00 2.42
C LEU A 159 4.84 8.41 1.46
N GLY A 160 4.56 7.27 0.82
CA GLY A 160 5.40 6.73 -0.26
C GLY A 160 6.51 5.78 0.20
N ARG A 161 6.53 5.35 1.47
CA ARG A 161 7.54 4.39 1.95
C ARG A 161 7.17 2.96 1.53
N GLY A 162 7.98 2.35 0.68
CA GLY A 162 7.70 1.02 0.13
C GLY A 162 7.53 -0.09 1.18
N GLY A 163 8.34 -0.08 2.24
CA GLY A 163 8.26 -1.08 3.32
C GLY A 163 6.94 -1.08 4.08
N ALA A 164 6.25 0.06 4.15
CA ALA A 164 4.97 0.17 4.87
C ALA A 164 3.82 -0.58 4.18
N ARG A 165 3.86 -0.74 2.85
CA ARG A 165 2.85 -1.51 2.11
C ARG A 165 2.89 -2.98 2.49
N LEU A 166 4.11 -3.55 2.53
CA LEU A 166 4.30 -4.94 2.92
C LEU A 166 3.95 -5.14 4.39
N ALA A 167 4.40 -4.24 5.26
CA ALA A 167 4.06 -4.28 6.68
C ALA A 167 2.54 -4.24 6.90
N LEU A 168 1.80 -3.39 6.18
CA LEU A 168 0.34 -3.34 6.23
C LEU A 168 -0.32 -4.62 5.73
N ALA A 169 0.17 -5.20 4.62
CA ALA A 169 -0.38 -6.44 4.09
C ALA A 169 -0.19 -7.59 5.08
N VAL A 170 1.01 -7.72 5.65
CA VAL A 170 1.31 -8.71 6.70
C VAL A 170 0.46 -8.47 7.93
N LEU A 171 0.38 -7.22 8.42
CA LEU A 171 -0.40 -6.87 9.60
C LEU A 171 -1.90 -7.14 9.38
N THR A 172 -2.43 -6.85 8.18
CA THR A 172 -3.82 -7.14 7.80
C THR A 172 -4.09 -8.65 7.80
N GLY A 173 -3.15 -9.47 7.31
CA GLY A 173 -3.30 -10.92 7.36
C GLY A 173 -3.19 -11.49 8.77
N VAL A 174 -2.11 -11.14 9.48
CA VAL A 174 -1.79 -11.67 10.83
C VAL A 174 -2.80 -11.23 11.87
N TYR A 175 -3.35 -10.01 11.79
CA TYR A 175 -4.36 -9.54 12.74
C TYR A 175 -5.78 -9.66 12.22
N GLY A 176 -6.03 -9.38 10.94
CA GLY A 176 -7.38 -9.42 10.39
C GLY A 176 -7.98 -10.82 10.42
N LEU A 177 -7.17 -11.87 10.21
CA LEU A 177 -7.67 -13.25 10.23
C LEU A 177 -8.05 -13.73 11.64
N PRO A 178 -7.20 -13.65 12.68
CA PRO A 178 -7.62 -13.98 14.04
C PRO A 178 -8.78 -13.13 14.53
N LEU A 179 -8.80 -11.84 14.16
CA LEU A 179 -9.87 -10.94 14.52
C LEU A 179 -11.20 -11.37 13.91
N LEU A 180 -11.20 -11.74 12.61
CA LEU A 180 -12.36 -12.33 11.94
C LEU A 180 -12.85 -13.57 12.69
N LEU A 181 -11.95 -14.49 13.06
CA LEU A 181 -12.31 -15.71 13.78
C LEU A 181 -12.90 -15.43 15.17
N MET A 182 -12.38 -14.42 15.88
CA MET A 182 -12.85 -14.07 17.21
C MET A 182 -14.19 -13.32 17.20
N THR A 183 -14.43 -12.48 16.19
CA THR A 183 -15.63 -11.63 16.10
C THR A 183 -16.75 -12.24 15.24
N ALA A 184 -16.44 -13.20 14.37
CA ALA A 184 -17.44 -13.87 13.53
C ALA A 184 -18.60 -14.53 14.31
N PRO A 185 -18.39 -15.16 15.49
CA PRO A 185 -19.50 -15.77 16.24
C PRO A 185 -20.54 -14.77 16.76
N THR A 186 -20.12 -13.54 17.03
CA THR A 186 -20.99 -12.51 17.63
C THR A 186 -21.49 -11.50 16.61
N LEU A 187 -20.63 -11.07 15.68
CA LEU A 187 -20.91 -10.01 14.71
C LEU A 187 -20.32 -10.35 13.32
N PRO A 188 -20.81 -11.39 12.64
CA PRO A 188 -20.20 -11.92 11.42
C PRO A 188 -20.14 -10.90 10.27
N TRP A 189 -21.23 -10.19 10.01
CA TRP A 189 -21.30 -9.20 8.94
C TRP A 189 -20.35 -8.03 9.16
N PHE A 190 -20.24 -7.57 10.40
CA PHE A 190 -19.33 -6.51 10.78
C PHE A 190 -17.87 -6.95 10.60
N ALA A 191 -17.51 -8.14 11.08
CA ALA A 191 -16.18 -8.69 10.96
C ALA A 191 -15.76 -8.84 9.48
N VAL A 192 -16.64 -9.41 8.65
CA VAL A 192 -16.42 -9.54 7.20
C VAL A 192 -16.27 -8.19 6.52
N LEU A 193 -17.14 -7.22 6.84
CA LEU A 193 -17.08 -5.87 6.28
C LEU A 193 -15.73 -5.20 6.58
N VAL A 194 -15.30 -5.22 7.84
CA VAL A 194 -14.04 -4.58 8.27
C VAL A 194 -12.84 -5.21 7.58
N VAL A 195 -12.79 -6.53 7.50
CA VAL A 195 -11.71 -7.25 6.79
C VAL A 195 -11.75 -6.96 5.29
N ALA A 196 -12.94 -6.92 4.67
CA ALA A 196 -13.10 -6.61 3.26
C ALA A 196 -12.64 -5.17 2.93
N VAL A 197 -12.99 -4.20 3.78
CA VAL A 197 -12.55 -2.80 3.65
C VAL A 197 -11.03 -2.69 3.80
N ALA A 198 -10.45 -3.35 4.81
CA ALA A 198 -9.00 -3.38 5.01
C ALA A 198 -8.27 -4.02 3.82
N ALA A 199 -8.73 -5.20 3.38
CA ALA A 199 -8.17 -5.91 2.24
C ALA A 199 -8.30 -5.09 0.94
N GLY A 200 -9.45 -4.45 0.71
CA GLY A 200 -9.66 -3.54 -0.41
C GLY A 200 -8.68 -2.37 -0.40
N GLY A 201 -8.48 -1.74 0.76
CA GLY A 201 -7.46 -0.70 0.95
C GLY A 201 -6.05 -1.19 0.61
N VAL A 202 -5.66 -2.38 1.08
CA VAL A 202 -4.37 -2.99 0.76
C VAL A 202 -4.26 -3.26 -0.75
N VAL A 203 -5.24 -3.93 -1.36
CA VAL A 203 -5.23 -4.24 -2.81
C VAL A 203 -5.10 -2.97 -3.65
N LEU A 204 -5.78 -1.89 -3.29
CA LEU A 204 -5.65 -0.61 -3.98
C LEU A 204 -4.22 -0.05 -3.93
N LEU A 205 -3.46 -0.26 -2.84
CA LEU A 205 -2.04 0.12 -2.80
C LEU A 205 -1.17 -0.69 -3.77
N TYR A 206 -1.60 -1.90 -4.16
CA TYR A 206 -0.91 -2.77 -5.12
C TYR A 206 -1.37 -2.60 -6.57
N GLY A 207 -2.40 -1.79 -6.83
CA GLY A 207 -2.78 -1.44 -8.19
C GLY A 207 -1.64 -0.80 -8.99
N ARG A 208 -1.71 -0.93 -10.32
CA ARG A 208 -0.74 -0.33 -11.27
C ARG A 208 -0.42 1.14 -10.98
N PRO A 209 -1.41 2.07 -10.91
CA PRO A 209 -1.09 3.49 -10.76
C PRO A 209 -0.44 3.81 -9.41
N ALA A 210 -0.80 3.07 -8.35
CA ALA A 210 -0.14 3.21 -7.06
C ALA A 210 1.31 2.72 -7.16
N SER A 211 1.55 1.54 -7.71
CA SER A 211 2.89 0.93 -7.83
C SER A 211 3.85 1.78 -8.67
N GLU A 212 3.38 2.37 -9.75
CA GLU A 212 4.15 3.33 -10.57
C GLU A 212 4.55 4.57 -9.76
N TRP A 213 3.60 5.12 -8.98
CA TRP A 213 3.88 6.27 -8.11
C TRP A 213 4.93 5.95 -7.03
N TYR A 214 4.87 4.76 -6.41
CA TYR A 214 5.89 4.31 -5.46
C TYR A 214 7.26 4.09 -6.12
N ALA A 215 7.29 3.55 -7.34
CA ALA A 215 8.53 3.33 -8.09
C ALA A 215 9.21 4.66 -8.45
N ALA A 216 8.44 5.64 -8.94
CA ALA A 216 8.95 6.98 -9.25
C ALA A 216 9.54 7.68 -8.02
N ARG A 217 8.89 7.54 -6.85
CA ARG A 217 9.40 8.05 -5.57
C ARG A 217 10.72 7.41 -5.15
N LYS A 218 10.88 6.10 -5.38
CA LYS A 218 12.11 5.37 -5.06
C LYS A 218 13.27 5.83 -5.96
N ALA A 219 13.02 6.02 -7.26
CA ALA A 219 14.01 6.53 -8.20
C ALA A 219 14.48 7.95 -7.83
N GLY A 220 13.54 8.86 -7.53
CA GLY A 220 13.87 10.23 -7.14
C GLY A 220 14.56 10.36 -5.77
N ALA A 221 14.44 9.36 -4.89
CA ALA A 221 15.18 9.33 -3.62
C ALA A 221 16.67 8.99 -3.81
N GLY A 222 17.01 8.14 -4.79
CA GLY A 222 18.39 7.75 -5.09
C GLY A 222 19.21 8.80 -5.84
N GLN A 223 18.55 9.81 -6.42
CA GLN A 223 19.20 10.89 -7.17
C GLN A 223 19.52 12.13 -6.32
N ARG A 224 19.14 12.15 -5.04
CA ARG A 224 19.53 13.23 -4.13
C ARG A 224 20.97 12.96 -3.68
N PRO A 225 21.94 13.87 -3.93
CA PRO A 225 23.27 13.73 -3.36
C PRO A 225 23.13 13.69 -1.83
N GLY A 226 23.66 12.63 -1.24
CA GLY A 226 23.71 12.43 0.22
C GLY A 226 24.85 13.21 0.85
#